data_AF-A0A4V5NBZ1-F1
#
_entry.id   AF-A0A4V5NBZ1-F1
#
_cell.length_a   1.000
_cell.length_b   1.000
_cell.length_c   1.000
_cell.angle_alpha   90.00
_cell.angle_beta   90.00
_cell.angle_gamma   90.00
#
_symmetry.space_group_name_H-M   'P 1'
#
loop_
_entity.id
_entity.type
_entity.pdbx_description
1 polymer ?
#
loop_
_entity_poly.entity_id
_entity_poly.type
_entity_poly.pdbx_seq_one_letter_code
_entity_poly.pdbx_strand_id
1 'polypeptide(L)'
;MLLHAAENEAAGVEVNTKCALEAAHEAIWAFFKLWGLYESEAGVWWVFQHRAFEEALLIAHLLADGNGNGNGNGNGVAGMVTGYEGVCAKAKEDVARMLEIMDRNFRYGGSLEMHRTRKEVLKEAFERIAI
;
A
#
# COMPACT_ATOMS: atom_id res chain seq x y z
N MET A 1 -3.06 3.30 -9.84
CA MET A 1 -4.37 3.95 -10.04
C MET A 1 -4.82 4.43 -8.66
N LEU A 2 -4.99 5.73 -8.38
CA LEU A 2 -5.31 6.20 -7.01
C LEU A 2 -6.82 6.02 -6.75
N LEU A 3 -7.20 4.93 -6.08
CA LEU A 3 -8.53 4.80 -5.46
C LEU A 3 -8.40 5.28 -4.02
N HIS A 4 -8.84 6.51 -3.78
CA HIS A 4 -8.86 7.11 -2.44
C HIS A 4 -10.10 6.62 -1.70
N ALA A 5 -9.95 6.25 -0.42
CA ALA A 5 -11.07 5.94 0.47
C ALA A 5 -11.76 7.25 0.93
N ALA A 6 -12.15 8.09 -0.04
CA ALA A 6 -12.67 9.42 0.21
C ALA A 6 -14.08 9.33 0.79
N GLU A 7 -14.28 9.95 1.94
CA GLU A 7 -15.59 10.19 2.53
C GLU A 7 -16.25 11.42 1.89
N ASN A 8 -17.56 11.35 1.68
CA ASN A 8 -18.35 12.54 1.38
C ASN A 8 -19.72 12.43 2.07
N GLU A 9 -19.77 12.88 3.33
CA GLU A 9 -20.99 12.88 4.14
C GLU A 9 -22.15 13.62 3.45
N ALA A 10 -21.85 14.76 2.81
CA ALA A 10 -22.86 15.57 2.12
C ALA A 10 -23.51 14.84 0.92
N ALA A 11 -22.80 13.87 0.33
CA ALA A 11 -23.29 13.02 -0.74
C ALA A 11 -23.66 11.59 -0.27
N GLY A 12 -23.57 11.29 1.03
CA GLY A 12 -23.83 9.97 1.61
C GLY A 12 -22.84 8.88 1.19
N VAL A 13 -21.59 9.26 0.85
CA VAL A 13 -20.55 8.31 0.43
C VAL A 13 -19.69 7.92 1.64
N GLU A 14 -19.84 6.68 2.08
CA GLU A 14 -19.07 6.09 3.19
C GLU A 14 -17.65 5.68 2.75
N VAL A 15 -16.74 5.64 3.73
CA VAL A 15 -15.37 5.17 3.54
C VAL A 15 -15.37 3.66 3.29
N ASN A 16 -14.79 3.22 2.17
CA ASN A 16 -14.60 1.80 1.86
C ASN A 16 -13.11 1.43 1.82
N THR A 17 -12.54 1.23 3.02
CA THR A 17 -11.13 0.84 3.18
C THR A 17 -10.83 -0.53 2.59
N LYS A 18 -11.75 -1.50 2.72
CA LYS A 18 -11.55 -2.86 2.22
C LYS A 18 -11.33 -2.87 0.70
N CYS A 19 -12.24 -2.28 -0.06
CA CYS A 19 -12.13 -2.28 -1.51
C CYS A 19 -10.95 -1.43 -1.99
N ALA A 20 -10.58 -0.38 -1.24
CA ALA A 20 -9.37 0.38 -1.52
C ALA A 20 -8.10 -0.47 -1.35
N LEU A 21 -8.01 -1.28 -0.27
CA LEU A 21 -6.91 -2.22 -0.06
C LEU A 21 -6.85 -3.31 -1.14
N GLU A 22 -7.98 -3.89 -1.51
CA GLU A 22 -8.05 -4.91 -2.57
C GLU A 22 -7.61 -4.33 -3.94
N ALA A 23 -8.04 -3.11 -4.26
CA ALA A 23 -7.61 -2.45 -5.50
C ALA A 23 -6.12 -2.08 -5.49
N ALA A 24 -5.60 -1.61 -4.34
CA ALA A 24 -4.20 -1.29 -4.19
C ALA A 24 -3.31 -2.55 -4.28
N HIS A 25 -3.76 -3.67 -3.71
CA HIS A 25 -3.12 -4.99 -3.84
C HIS A 25 -2.97 -5.39 -5.31
N GLU A 26 -4.05 -5.35 -6.10
CA GLU A 26 -3.97 -5.71 -7.52
C GLU A 26 -3.03 -4.79 -8.31
N ALA A 27 -3.05 -3.48 -8.01
CA ALA A 27 -2.19 -2.50 -8.66
C ALA A 27 -0.70 -2.74 -8.38
N ILE A 28 -0.33 -2.96 -7.11
CA ILE A 28 1.07 -3.21 -6.74
C ILE A 28 1.54 -4.61 -7.17
N TRP A 29 0.64 -5.60 -7.19
CA TRP A 29 0.96 -6.95 -7.61
C TRP A 29 1.36 -7.04 -9.09
N ALA A 30 0.80 -6.19 -9.95
CA ALA A 30 1.24 -6.06 -11.33
C ALA A 30 2.73 -5.65 -11.43
N PHE A 31 3.19 -4.74 -10.56
CA PHE A 31 4.60 -4.38 -10.49
C PHE A 31 5.45 -5.54 -9.97
N PHE A 32 4.99 -6.29 -8.97
CA PHE A 32 5.75 -7.45 -8.47
C PHE A 32 5.94 -8.53 -9.54
N LYS A 33 4.94 -8.76 -10.39
CA LYS A 33 5.08 -9.65 -11.56
C LYS A 33 6.09 -9.11 -12.56
N LEU A 34 6.03 -7.82 -12.87
CA LEU A 34 6.99 -7.16 -13.77
C LEU A 34 8.42 -7.30 -13.23
N TRP A 35 8.61 -7.03 -11.94
CA TRP A 35 9.90 -7.18 -11.25
C TRP A 35 10.42 -8.62 -11.28
N GLY A 36 9.55 -9.60 -11.02
CA GLY A 36 9.94 -11.01 -11.01
C GLY A 36 10.30 -11.58 -12.39
N LEU A 37 9.75 -11.01 -13.47
CA LEU A 37 10.03 -11.45 -14.86
C LEU A 37 11.14 -10.63 -15.53
N TYR A 38 11.27 -9.35 -15.18
CA TYR A 38 12.11 -8.39 -15.89
C TYR A 38 12.87 -7.48 -14.90
N GLU A 39 13.54 -8.06 -13.91
CA GLU A 39 14.24 -7.34 -12.83
C GLU A 39 15.13 -6.19 -13.34
N SER A 40 15.93 -6.44 -14.38
CA SER A 40 16.83 -5.42 -14.96
C SER A 40 16.09 -4.24 -15.61
N GLU A 41 15.00 -4.50 -16.32
CA GLU A 41 14.21 -3.47 -17.01
C GLU A 41 13.31 -2.71 -16.03
N ALA A 42 12.71 -3.44 -15.07
CA ALA A 42 11.86 -2.89 -14.04
C ALA A 42 12.62 -1.94 -13.10
N GLY A 43 13.93 -2.16 -12.91
CA GLY A 43 14.81 -1.27 -12.13
C GLY A 43 15.19 0.02 -12.86
N VAL A 44 15.27 -0.02 -14.20
CA VAL A 44 15.59 1.17 -15.01
C VAL A 44 14.37 2.06 -15.19
N TRP A 45 13.18 1.47 -15.26
CA TRP A 45 11.94 2.22 -15.47
C TRP A 45 11.38 2.76 -14.16
N TRP A 46 12.02 3.83 -13.68
CA TRP A 46 11.68 4.55 -12.45
C TRP A 46 10.18 4.84 -12.26
N VAL A 47 9.41 5.05 -13.35
CA VAL A 47 7.97 5.31 -13.28
C VAL A 47 7.20 4.15 -12.62
N PHE A 48 7.55 2.90 -12.94
CA PHE A 48 6.87 1.73 -12.36
C PHE A 48 7.24 1.56 -10.89
N GLN A 49 8.52 1.71 -10.54
CA GLN A 49 8.97 1.67 -9.15
C GLN A 49 8.34 2.79 -8.31
N HIS A 50 8.28 4.01 -8.87
CA HIS A 50 7.65 5.15 -8.21
C HIS A 50 6.17 4.88 -7.95
N ARG A 51 5.46 4.34 -8.95
CA ARG A 51 4.05 4.01 -8.80
C ARG A 51 3.81 2.94 -7.75
N ALA A 52 4.58 1.85 -7.76
CA ALA A 52 4.47 0.80 -6.76
C ALA A 52 4.76 1.31 -5.34
N PHE A 53 5.70 2.24 -5.20
CA PHE A 53 5.96 2.93 -3.94
C PHE A 53 4.76 3.75 -3.46
N GLU A 54 4.08 4.50 -4.34
CA GLU A 54 2.87 5.26 -3.98
C GLU A 54 1.74 4.34 -3.51
N GLU A 55 1.53 3.21 -4.19
CA GLU A 55 0.50 2.24 -3.78
C GLU A 55 0.87 1.60 -2.43
N ALA A 56 2.14 1.28 -2.18
CA ALA A 56 2.60 0.75 -0.89
C ALA A 56 2.39 1.77 0.26
N LEU A 57 2.62 3.06 0.01
CA LEU A 57 2.35 4.10 0.99
C LEU A 57 0.85 4.23 1.28
N LEU A 58 0.00 4.19 0.25
CA LEU A 58 -1.44 4.22 0.42
C LEU A 58 -1.90 3.06 1.30
N ILE A 59 -1.43 1.85 1.01
CA ILE A 59 -1.74 0.65 1.82
C ILE A 59 -1.30 0.86 3.27
N ALA A 60 -0.06 1.30 3.50
CA ALA A 60 0.45 1.50 4.85
C ALA A 60 -0.38 2.51 5.66
N HIS A 61 -0.81 3.62 5.04
CA HIS A 61 -1.67 4.61 5.68
C HIS A 61 -3.07 4.05 5.96
N LEU A 62 -3.71 3.38 4.99
CA LEU A 62 -5.03 2.77 5.19
C LEU A 62 -5.03 1.73 6.31
N LEU A 63 -3.96 0.94 6.44
CA LEU A 63 -3.81 -0.03 7.53
C LEU A 63 -3.58 0.65 8.89
N ALA A 64 -2.84 1.75 8.94
CA ALA A 64 -2.64 2.53 10.16
C ALA A 64 -3.94 3.22 10.62
N ASP A 65 -4.70 3.80 9.69
CA ASP A 65 -5.94 4.52 9.97
C ASP A 65 -7.09 3.57 10.34
N GLY A 66 -7.19 2.43 9.65
CA GLY A 66 -8.22 1.41 9.88
C GLY A 66 -8.16 0.76 11.27
N ASN A 67 -7.02 0.85 11.96
CA ASN A 67 -6.85 0.32 13.32
C ASN A 67 -7.07 1.39 14.41
N GLY A 68 -7.06 2.68 14.05
CA GLY A 68 -7.16 3.81 14.98
C GLY A 68 -8.54 4.45 15.10
N ASN A 69 -9.45 4.21 14.16
CA ASN A 69 -10.72 4.96 14.07
C ASN A 69 -11.98 4.07 14.20
N GLY A 70 -12.06 3.30 15.28
CA GLY A 70 -13.32 2.72 15.78
C GLY A 70 -14.29 3.75 16.36
N ASN A 71 -14.33 4.96 15.82
CA ASN A 71 -15.10 6.09 16.36
C ASN A 71 -16.00 6.77 15.31
N GLY A 72 -16.52 6.00 14.36
CA GLY A 72 -17.69 6.35 13.55
C GLY A 72 -18.87 5.49 13.98
N ASN A 73 -19.79 6.10 14.73
CA ASN A 73 -21.05 5.53 15.21
C ASN A 73 -21.81 4.73 14.13
N GLY A 74 -22.25 3.51 14.45
CA GLY A 74 -23.42 2.91 13.79
C GLY A 74 -23.21 1.51 13.23
N ASN A 75 -23.22 0.51 14.12
CA ASN A 75 -24.03 -0.70 13.94
C ASN A 75 -23.93 -1.42 12.56
N GLY A 76 -22.89 -2.22 12.32
CA GLY A 76 -22.97 -3.12 11.16
C GLY A 76 -21.80 -4.00 10.75
N VAL A 77 -20.80 -4.33 11.58
CA VAL A 77 -19.66 -5.12 11.02
C VAL A 77 -18.99 -6.14 11.97
N ALA A 78 -19.65 -6.58 13.03
CA ALA A 78 -19.16 -7.74 13.80
C ALA A 78 -19.19 -9.07 13.00
N GLY A 79 -19.75 -9.07 11.77
CA GLY A 79 -19.83 -10.22 10.86
C GLY A 79 -18.83 -10.25 9.70
N MET A 80 -17.94 -9.25 9.54
CA MET A 80 -17.00 -9.14 8.40
C MET A 80 -15.54 -9.47 8.77
N VAL A 81 -15.34 -9.99 9.98
CA VAL A 81 -14.03 -10.11 10.65
C VAL A 81 -13.07 -11.08 9.93
N THR A 82 -13.57 -12.11 9.24
CA THR A 82 -12.69 -13.10 8.58
C THR A 82 -12.16 -12.67 7.21
N GLY A 83 -12.94 -11.91 6.45
CA GLY A 83 -12.54 -11.47 5.11
C GLY A 83 -11.67 -10.22 5.10
N TYR A 84 -11.89 -9.31 6.05
CA TYR A 84 -11.12 -8.07 6.17
C TYR A 84 -9.71 -8.32 6.73
N GLU A 85 -9.60 -9.20 7.74
CA GLU A 85 -8.31 -9.60 8.32
C GLU A 85 -7.37 -10.19 7.26
N GLY A 86 -7.88 -11.09 6.41
CA GLY A 86 -7.10 -11.68 5.31
C GLY A 86 -6.64 -10.66 4.26
N VAL A 87 -7.44 -9.62 3.99
CA VAL A 87 -7.04 -8.51 3.10
C VAL A 87 -5.96 -7.66 3.75
N CYS A 88 -6.11 -7.31 5.04
CA CYS A 88 -5.12 -6.53 5.77
C CYS A 88 -3.77 -7.25 5.88
N ALA A 89 -3.78 -8.57 6.11
CA ALA A 89 -2.56 -9.37 6.16
C ALA A 89 -1.82 -9.36 4.81
N LYS A 90 -2.53 -9.60 3.70
CA LYS A 90 -1.96 -9.53 2.34
C LYS A 90 -1.42 -8.14 2.04
N ALA A 91 -2.17 -7.10 2.37
CA ALA A 91 -1.78 -5.72 2.13
C ALA A 91 -0.50 -5.35 2.91
N LYS A 92 -0.37 -5.84 4.16
CA LYS A 92 0.89 -5.71 4.92
C LYS A 92 2.06 -6.41 4.22
N GLU A 93 1.85 -7.63 3.73
CA GLU A 93 2.87 -8.37 2.98
C GLU A 93 3.31 -7.64 1.71
N ASP A 94 2.40 -6.96 1.02
CA ASP A 94 2.75 -6.15 -0.16
C ASP A 94 3.70 -5.00 0.19
N VAL A 95 3.44 -4.28 1.28
CA VAL A 95 4.33 -3.20 1.74
C VAL A 95 5.70 -3.77 2.12
N ALA A 96 5.74 -4.91 2.81
CA ALA A 96 6.98 -5.59 3.17
C ALA A 96 7.77 -6.02 1.92
N ARG A 97 7.09 -6.60 0.92
CA ARG A 97 7.71 -6.99 -0.35
C ARG A 97 8.25 -5.78 -1.11
N MET A 98 7.53 -4.66 -1.11
CA MET A 98 8.01 -3.44 -1.74
C MET A 98 9.30 -2.92 -1.07
N LEU A 99 9.38 -2.96 0.26
CA LEU A 99 10.59 -2.61 1.00
C LEU A 99 11.78 -3.52 0.65
N GLU A 100 11.54 -4.83 0.49
CA GLU A 100 12.56 -5.79 0.03
C GLU A 100 13.07 -5.45 -1.38
N ILE A 101 12.15 -5.21 -2.32
CA ILE A 101 12.50 -4.81 -3.68
C ILE A 101 13.32 -3.51 -3.64
N MET A 102 12.91 -2.52 -2.86
CA MET A 102 13.63 -1.26 -2.69
C MET A 102 15.03 -1.45 -2.05
N ASP A 103 15.26 -2.50 -1.27
CA ASP A 103 16.61 -2.82 -0.76
C ASP A 103 17.49 -3.39 -1.87
N ARG A 104 16.95 -4.32 -2.66
CA ARG A 104 17.67 -4.98 -3.77
C ARG A 104 17.95 -4.06 -4.95
N ASN A 105 17.01 -3.17 -5.25
CA ASN A 105 16.99 -2.31 -6.43
C ASN A 105 17.93 -1.10 -6.32
N PHE A 106 18.63 -0.95 -5.19
CA PHE A 106 19.66 0.07 -4.94
C PHE A 106 20.75 0.13 -6.03
N ARG A 107 20.88 -0.92 -6.86
CA ARG A 107 21.92 -1.06 -7.88
C ARG A 107 21.55 -0.51 -9.27
N TYR A 108 20.28 -0.19 -9.58
CA TYR A 108 19.82 -0.11 -10.97
C TYR A 108 19.18 1.20 -11.47
N GLY A 109 18.95 2.25 -10.66
CA GLY A 109 18.51 3.52 -11.25
C GLY A 109 18.02 4.62 -10.30
N GLY A 110 18.36 5.87 -10.65
CA GLY A 110 17.88 7.10 -9.99
C GLY A 110 18.93 7.81 -9.11
N SER A 111 18.64 9.05 -8.70
CA SER A 111 19.43 9.72 -7.67
C SER A 111 19.38 8.87 -6.39
N LEU A 112 20.55 8.44 -5.92
CA LEU A 112 20.74 7.59 -4.74
C LEU A 112 20.02 8.14 -3.51
N GLU A 113 19.91 9.48 -3.45
CA GLU A 113 19.22 10.23 -2.40
C GLU A 113 17.70 10.05 -2.47
N MET A 114 17.07 10.24 -3.64
CA MET A 114 15.63 10.03 -3.80
C MET A 114 15.20 8.61 -3.46
N HIS A 115 16.00 7.61 -3.85
CA HIS A 115 15.71 6.23 -3.52
C HIS A 115 15.76 5.99 -2.00
N ARG A 116 16.77 6.55 -1.33
CA ARG A 116 16.92 6.46 0.13
C ARG A 116 15.74 7.10 0.85
N THR A 117 15.39 8.34 0.50
CA THR A 117 14.25 9.06 1.12
C THR A 117 12.95 8.28 0.96
N ARG A 118 12.65 7.76 -0.23
CA ARG A 118 11.43 6.96 -0.43
C ARG A 118 11.41 5.71 0.45
N LYS A 119 12.55 5.01 0.55
CA LYS A 119 12.64 3.82 1.40
C LYS A 119 12.42 4.18 2.88
N GLU A 120 13.03 5.25 3.36
CA GLU A 120 12.86 5.74 4.72
C GLU A 120 11.40 6.10 5.01
N VAL A 121 10.75 6.87 4.14
CA VAL A 121 9.33 7.24 4.28
C VAL A 121 8.41 6.02 4.30
N LEU A 122 8.63 5.04 3.40
CA LEU A 122 7.82 3.82 3.40
C LEU A 122 8.05 2.98 4.66
N LYS A 123 9.29 2.92 5.14
CA LYS A 123 9.63 2.19 6.37
C LYS A 123 8.96 2.82 7.59
N GLU A 124 9.00 4.15 7.72
CA GLU A 124 8.31 4.87 8.78
C GLU A 124 6.80 4.63 8.73
N ALA A 125 6.20 4.65 7.54
CA ALA A 125 4.78 4.35 7.37
C ALA A 125 4.45 2.89 7.77
N PHE A 126 5.31 1.93 7.41
CA PHE A 126 5.15 0.52 7.76
C PHE A 126 5.24 0.27 9.27
N GLU A 127 6.14 0.97 9.98
CA GLU A 127 6.29 0.87 11.44
C GLU A 127 5.08 1.41 12.20
N ARG A 128 4.29 2.29 11.59
CA ARG A 128 3.03 2.82 12.17
C ARG A 128 1.85 1.87 12.03
N ILE A 129 1.97 0.79 11.27
CA ILE A 129 0.93 -0.23 11.16
C ILE A 129 0.88 -0.99 12.48
N ALA A 130 -0.02 -0.59 13.39
CA ALA A 130 -0.31 -1.34 14.60
C ALA A 130 -0.98 -2.67 14.22
N ILE A 131 -0.36 -3.80 14.54
CA ILE A 131 -0.97 -5.14 14.47
C ILE A 131 -0.98 -5.73 15.87
#